data_AF-A0A0N4VXA4-F1
#
_entry.id   AF-A0A0N4VXA4-F1
#
_cell.length_a   1.000
_cell.length_b   1.000
_cell.length_c   1.000
_cell.angle_alpha   90.00
_cell.angle_beta   90.00
_cell.angle_gamma   90.00
#
_symmetry.space_group_name_H-M   'P 1'
#
loop_
_entity.id
_entity.type
_entity.pdbx_description
1 polymer ?
#
loop_
_entity_poly.entity_id
_entity_poly.type
_entity_poly.pdbx_seq_one_letter_code
_entity_poly.pdbx_strand_id
1 'polypeptide(L)'
;MRFVQAPGKRNVVYKCSITRDKRGVDKGIYPTYYLHLEREDKKKIFLLAARRRKKSTTANYLISTDATDLKREGTAFVGKVRSNAIGTMFTLYDCGANPKKSTITSDVRQELAAVIYDTNVLGFKGPRKMHILIPGIYDVNTYERKSIRPVAVGIYSKY
;
A
#
# COMPACT_ATOMS: atom_id res chain seq x y z
N MET A 1 2.64 13.09 10.81
CA MET A 1 2.44 11.67 10.44
C MET A 1 0.99 11.24 10.25
N ARG A 2 0.00 11.72 11.02
CA ARG A 2 -1.40 11.25 10.95
C ARG A 2 -2.12 11.43 9.59
N PHE A 3 -1.74 12.40 8.76
CA PHE A 3 -2.50 12.75 7.54
C PHE A 3 -2.68 11.57 6.55
N VAL A 4 -1.60 10.88 6.20
CA VAL A 4 -1.61 9.80 5.18
C VAL A 4 -2.28 8.50 5.64
N GLN A 5 -2.52 8.38 6.95
CA GLN A 5 -3.18 7.22 7.57
C GLN A 5 -4.63 7.53 7.96
N ALA A 6 -5.01 8.81 8.06
CA ALA A 6 -6.36 9.21 8.37
C ALA A 6 -7.30 8.97 7.17
N PRO A 7 -8.57 8.60 7.41
CA PRO A 7 -9.59 8.66 6.37
C PRO A 7 -9.69 10.07 5.77
N GLY A 8 -10.02 10.14 4.48
CA GLY A 8 -10.33 11.43 3.86
C GLY A 8 -11.58 12.05 4.50
N LYS A 9 -11.57 13.37 4.69
CA LYS A 9 -12.76 14.08 5.17
C LYS A 9 -13.90 13.97 4.16
N ARG A 10 -15.13 13.81 4.65
CA ARG A 10 -16.33 13.76 3.80
C ARG A 10 -16.46 15.05 3.00
N ASN A 11 -16.90 14.94 1.75
CA ASN A 11 -17.11 16.06 0.82
C ASN A 11 -15.84 16.90 0.55
N VAL A 12 -14.65 16.37 0.84
CA VAL A 12 -13.38 17.01 0.50
C VAL A 12 -12.70 16.22 -0.60
N VAL A 13 -12.30 16.91 -1.67
CA VAL A 13 -11.50 16.33 -2.75
C VAL A 13 -10.03 16.63 -2.50
N TYR A 14 -9.23 15.59 -2.32
CA TYR A 14 -7.78 15.71 -2.21
C TYR A 14 -7.17 15.55 -3.60
N LYS A 15 -6.74 16.65 -4.20
CA LYS A 15 -6.03 16.62 -5.47
C LYS A 15 -4.56 16.30 -5.23
N CYS A 16 -4.06 15.22 -5.82
CA CYS A 16 -2.68 14.78 -5.67
C CYS A 16 -2.02 14.53 -7.03
N SER A 17 -0.70 14.65 -7.10
CA SER A 17 0.10 14.17 -8.24
C SER A 17 1.11 13.11 -7.81
N ILE A 18 1.30 12.12 -8.69
CA ILE A 18 2.34 11.10 -8.57
C ILE A 18 3.42 11.39 -9.59
N THR A 19 4.66 11.55 -9.14
CA THR A 19 5.83 11.65 -10.02
C THR A 19 6.66 10.39 -9.95
N ARG A 20 7.18 9.94 -11.09
CA ARG A 20 8.05 8.77 -11.20
C ARG A 20 9.47 9.23 -11.49
N ASP A 21 10.38 8.96 -10.57
CA ASP A 21 11.79 9.27 -10.72
C ASP A 21 12.60 8.01 -11.03
N LYS A 22 13.29 8.04 -12.17
CA LYS A 22 14.15 6.96 -12.67
C LYS A 22 15.63 7.21 -12.39
N ARG A 23 16.00 8.38 -11.84
CA ARG A 23 17.39 8.85 -11.69
C ARG A 23 18.20 8.14 -10.59
N GLY A 24 17.62 7.13 -9.93
CA GLY A 24 18.31 6.36 -8.90
C GLY A 24 19.48 5.52 -9.44
N VAL A 25 20.32 5.05 -8.51
CA VAL A 25 21.58 4.30 -8.74
C VAL A 25 21.39 3.04 -9.61
N ASP A 26 20.18 2.53 -9.75
CA ASP A 26 19.84 1.30 -10.49
C ASP A 26 19.42 1.52 -11.96
N LYS A 27 19.88 2.60 -12.61
CA LYS A 27 19.59 2.90 -14.03
C LYS A 27 18.09 2.79 -14.40
N GLY A 28 17.20 3.18 -13.49
CA GLY A 28 15.75 3.17 -13.70
C GLY A 28 15.03 1.83 -13.54
N ILE A 29 15.70 0.74 -13.11
CA ILE A 29 15.07 -0.58 -12.88
C ILE A 29 14.08 -0.54 -11.70
N TYR A 30 14.42 0.20 -10.65
CA TYR A 30 13.62 0.35 -9.44
C TYR A 30 13.29 1.83 -9.22
N PRO A 31 12.38 2.43 -10.02
CA PRO A 31 12.05 3.84 -9.89
C PRO A 31 11.42 4.13 -8.53
N THR A 32 11.66 5.35 -8.04
CA THR A 32 10.92 5.88 -6.89
C THR A 32 9.69 6.63 -7.39
N TYR A 33 8.59 6.48 -6.68
CA TYR A 33 7.37 7.23 -6.90
C TYR A 33 7.17 8.19 -5.74
N TYR A 34 6.78 9.43 -6.02
CA TYR A 34 6.49 10.42 -5.00
C TYR A 34 5.05 10.91 -5.15
N LEU A 35 4.28 10.86 -4.07
CA LEU A 35 2.94 11.42 -3.97
C LEU A 35 3.03 12.81 -3.35
N HIS A 36 2.40 13.78 -4.00
CA HIS A 36 2.28 15.13 -3.49
C HIS A 36 0.82 15.57 -3.45
N LEU A 37 0.41 16.28 -2.41
CA LEU A 37 -0.83 17.03 -2.36
C LEU A 37 -0.66 18.32 -3.17
N GLU A 38 -1.60 18.62 -4.07
CA GLU A 38 -1.65 19.85 -4.82
C GLU A 38 -2.49 20.88 -4.06
N ARG A 39 -1.91 22.06 -3.83
CA ARG A 39 -2.63 23.22 -3.30
C ARG A 39 -3.14 24.11 -4.43
N GLU A 40 -4.10 24.96 -4.10
CA GLU A 40 -4.69 25.93 -5.05
C GLU A 40 -3.64 26.89 -5.62
N ASP A 41 -2.63 27.24 -4.83
CA ASP A 41 -1.50 28.09 -5.24
C ASP A 41 -0.43 27.35 -6.07
N LYS A 42 -0.77 26.18 -6.63
CA LYS A 42 0.12 25.27 -7.38
C LYS A 42 1.33 24.75 -6.58
N LYS A 43 1.45 25.06 -5.29
CA LYS A 43 2.48 24.45 -4.45
C LYS A 43 2.15 22.98 -4.20
N LYS A 44 3.21 22.19 -4.05
CA LYS A 44 3.13 20.75 -3.82
C LYS A 44 3.65 20.42 -2.43
N ILE A 45 2.87 19.66 -1.68
CA ILE A 45 3.30 19.14 -0.37
C ILE A 45 3.62 17.66 -0.54
N PHE A 46 4.85 17.27 -0.24
CA PHE A 46 5.24 15.88 -0.22
C PHE A 46 4.44 15.10 0.83
N LEU A 47 3.89 13.95 0.43
CA LEU A 47 3.13 13.06 1.30
C LEU A 47 3.82 11.72 1.51
N LEU A 48 4.13 11.02 0.42
CA LEU A 48 4.64 9.64 0.45
C LEU A 48 5.67 9.42 -0.63
N ALA A 49 6.68 8.61 -0.33
CA ALA A 49 7.55 7.99 -1.31
C ALA A 49 7.30 6.49 -1.35
N ALA A 50 7.42 5.89 -2.53
CA ALA A 50 7.33 4.45 -2.68
C ALA A 50 8.37 3.92 -3.66
N ARG A 51 8.96 2.76 -3.35
CA ARG A 51 9.93 2.10 -4.23
C ARG A 51 9.78 0.59 -4.17
N ARG A 52 9.89 -0.05 -5.34
CA ARG A 52 9.95 -1.51 -5.43
C ARG A 52 11.23 -2.02 -4.77
N ARG A 53 11.10 -3.01 -3.89
CA ARG A 53 12.24 -3.66 -3.25
C ARG A 53 13.02 -4.50 -4.26
N LYS A 54 14.34 -4.46 -4.12
CA LYS A 54 15.25 -5.43 -4.74
C LYS A 54 15.03 -6.82 -4.14
N LYS A 55 15.48 -7.87 -4.83
CA LYS A 55 15.51 -9.26 -4.33
C LYS A 55 14.15 -9.77 -3.82
N SER A 56 13.07 -9.40 -4.51
CA SER A 56 11.72 -9.91 -4.24
C SER A 56 11.22 -10.68 -5.45
N THR A 57 10.76 -11.91 -5.24
CA THR A 57 10.20 -12.78 -6.30
C THR A 57 8.89 -12.24 -6.87
N THR A 58 8.19 -11.43 -6.09
CA THR A 58 6.94 -10.75 -6.45
C THR A 58 7.15 -9.24 -6.48
N ALA A 59 6.22 -8.51 -7.09
CA ALA A 59 6.19 -7.06 -6.95
C ALA A 59 5.90 -6.70 -5.48
N ASN A 60 6.82 -5.96 -4.86
CA ASN A 60 6.80 -5.62 -3.45
C ASN A 60 7.33 -4.20 -3.28
N TYR A 61 6.48 -3.27 -2.84
CA TYR A 61 6.80 -1.85 -2.73
C TYR A 61 6.73 -1.44 -1.27
N LEU A 62 7.75 -0.74 -0.79
CA LEU A 62 7.71 -0.04 0.49
C LEU A 62 7.16 1.37 0.28
N ILE A 63 6.38 1.84 1.24
CA ILE A 63 5.79 3.18 1.28
C ILE A 63 6.28 3.86 2.56
N SER A 64 6.80 5.08 2.42
CA SER A 64 7.38 5.86 3.49
C SER A 64 6.90 7.31 3.46
N THR A 65 6.83 7.95 4.63
CA THR A 65 6.62 9.41 4.76
C THR A 65 7.92 10.21 4.68
N ASP A 66 9.05 9.55 4.42
CA ASP A 66 10.34 10.17 4.17
C ASP A 66 10.90 9.64 2.84
N ALA A 67 11.20 10.55 1.93
CA ALA A 67 11.75 10.22 0.62
C ALA A 67 13.18 9.64 0.69
N THR A 68 13.91 9.93 1.76
CA THR A 68 15.30 9.50 1.99
C THR A 68 15.37 8.17 2.75
N ASP A 69 14.31 7.80 3.48
CA ASP A 69 14.22 6.55 4.24
C ASP A 69 13.15 5.60 3.68
N LEU A 70 13.55 4.80 2.69
CA LEU A 70 12.73 3.76 2.06
C LEU A 70 13.13 2.35 2.52
N LYS A 71 13.21 2.15 3.83
CA LYS A 71 13.54 0.86 4.47
C LYS A 71 12.34 0.36 5.26
N ARG A 72 12.31 -0.94 5.55
CA ARG A 72 11.20 -1.53 6.33
C ARG A 72 11.36 -1.22 7.82
N GLU A 73 12.60 -1.17 8.28
CA GLU A 73 13.00 -0.89 9.65
C GLU A 73 13.10 0.62 9.92
N GLY A 74 12.86 1.44 8.89
CA GLY A 74 12.85 2.90 8.98
C GLY A 74 11.64 3.40 9.77
N THR A 75 11.83 4.44 10.56
CA THR A 75 10.75 5.03 11.40
C THR A 75 9.66 5.69 10.55
N ALA A 76 10.00 6.10 9.32
CA ALA A 76 9.06 6.68 8.37
C ALA A 76 8.26 5.65 7.56
N PHE A 77 8.50 4.35 7.76
CA PHE A 77 7.79 3.27 7.07
C PHE A 77 6.32 3.21 7.51
N VAL A 78 5.40 3.40 6.56
CA VAL A 78 3.96 3.44 6.85
C VAL A 78 3.16 2.30 6.22
N GLY A 79 3.72 1.58 5.25
CA GLY A 79 3.02 0.48 4.64
C GLY A 79 3.73 -0.17 3.45
N LYS A 80 3.14 -1.26 2.95
CA LYS A 80 3.74 -2.09 1.90
C LYS A 80 2.67 -2.65 0.97
N VAL A 81 2.91 -2.55 -0.34
CA VAL A 81 2.11 -3.26 -1.35
C VAL A 81 2.83 -4.53 -1.75
N ARG A 82 2.12 -5.66 -1.79
CA ARG A 82 2.65 -6.94 -2.24
C ARG A 82 1.71 -7.60 -3.23
N SER A 83 2.26 -8.11 -4.32
CA SER A 83 1.53 -8.89 -5.32
C SER A 83 1.55 -10.39 -5.04
N ASN A 84 0.61 -11.11 -5.65
CA ASN A 84 0.70 -12.54 -5.90
C ASN A 84 1.80 -12.85 -6.95
N ALA A 85 2.10 -14.14 -7.15
CA ALA A 85 3.15 -14.58 -8.08
C ALA A 85 2.95 -14.08 -9.53
N ILE A 86 1.70 -14.02 -9.99
CA ILE A 86 1.34 -13.66 -11.36
C ILE A 86 1.29 -12.13 -11.56
N GLY A 87 1.08 -11.35 -10.49
CA GLY A 87 0.94 -9.89 -10.57
C GLY A 87 -0.47 -9.42 -10.94
N THR A 88 -1.50 -10.20 -10.60
CA THR A 88 -2.92 -9.87 -10.83
C THR A 88 -3.63 -9.42 -9.56
N MET A 89 -3.10 -9.76 -8.39
CA MET A 89 -3.67 -9.40 -7.09
C MET A 89 -2.62 -8.70 -6.26
N PHE A 90 -2.99 -7.60 -5.62
CA PHE A 90 -2.13 -6.76 -4.79
C PHE A 90 -2.79 -6.50 -3.46
N THR A 91 -2.08 -6.71 -2.36
CA THR A 91 -2.54 -6.39 -1.01
C THR A 91 -1.68 -5.28 -0.43
N LEU A 92 -2.34 -4.25 0.12
CA LEU A 92 -1.71 -3.18 0.87
C LEU A 92 -1.75 -3.52 2.36
N TYR A 93 -0.59 -3.47 3.00
CA TYR A 93 -0.43 -3.67 4.44
C TYR A 93 0.05 -2.40 5.12
N ASP A 94 -0.27 -2.25 6.42
CA ASP A 94 0.39 -1.26 7.28
C ASP A 94 1.81 -1.67 7.67
N CYS A 95 2.38 -1.01 8.69
CA CYS A 95 3.74 -1.23 9.15
C CYS A 95 3.91 -2.45 10.08
N GLY A 96 2.84 -3.17 10.43
CA GLY A 96 2.94 -4.28 11.39
C GLY A 96 3.74 -5.49 10.89
N ALA A 97 3.93 -6.44 11.80
CA ALA A 97 4.63 -7.69 11.56
C ALA A 97 3.84 -8.66 10.68
N ASN A 98 4.56 -9.53 9.97
CA ASN A 98 3.93 -10.62 9.23
C ASN A 98 3.42 -11.66 10.25
N PRO A 99 2.14 -12.11 10.19
CA PRO A 99 1.62 -13.09 11.14
C PRO A 99 2.43 -14.40 11.19
N LYS A 100 3.08 -14.79 10.08
CA LYS A 100 3.98 -15.96 10.07
C LYS A 100 5.31 -15.77 10.81
N LYS A 101 5.63 -14.55 11.21
CA LYS A 101 6.89 -14.16 11.85
C LYS A 101 6.68 -13.46 13.20
N SER A 102 5.43 -13.24 13.60
CA SER A 102 5.10 -12.57 14.86
C SER A 102 4.58 -13.60 15.85
N THR A 103 5.09 -13.58 17.07
CA THR A 103 4.53 -14.30 18.21
C THR A 103 3.49 -13.46 18.95
N ILE A 104 3.44 -12.15 18.69
CA ILE A 104 2.55 -11.19 19.35
C ILE A 104 1.42 -10.81 18.40
N THR A 105 0.18 -11.09 18.80
CA THR A 105 -1.02 -10.86 17.98
C THR A 105 -1.32 -9.37 17.76
N SER A 106 -1.01 -8.51 18.72
CA SER A 106 -1.25 -7.06 18.64
C SER A 106 -0.33 -6.36 17.62
N ASP A 107 0.84 -6.91 17.32
CA ASP A 107 1.80 -6.38 16.34
C ASP A 107 1.55 -6.93 14.92
N VAL A 108 0.53 -7.78 14.73
CA VAL A 108 0.21 -8.29 13.40
C VAL A 108 -0.30 -7.16 12.51
N ARG A 109 0.32 -7.05 11.32
CA ARG A 109 -0.06 -6.08 10.30
C ARG A 109 -1.54 -6.14 9.94
N GLN A 110 -2.07 -5.01 9.55
CA GLN A 110 -3.40 -4.91 8.97
C GLN A 110 -3.36 -5.00 7.44
N GLU A 111 -4.45 -5.49 6.86
CA GLU A 111 -4.75 -5.37 5.43
C GLU A 111 -5.60 -4.11 5.21
N LEU A 112 -5.01 -3.12 4.54
CA LEU A 112 -5.62 -1.80 4.34
C LEU A 112 -6.42 -1.71 3.04
N ALA A 113 -6.07 -2.52 2.04
CA ALA A 113 -6.79 -2.65 0.78
C ALA A 113 -6.30 -3.89 0.02
N ALA A 114 -7.13 -4.39 -0.90
CA ALA A 114 -6.73 -5.31 -1.95
C ALA A 114 -7.18 -4.80 -3.32
N VAL A 115 -6.34 -4.99 -4.34
CA VAL A 115 -6.63 -4.67 -5.74
C VAL A 115 -6.48 -5.94 -6.56
N ILE A 116 -7.52 -6.29 -7.30
CA ILE A 116 -7.58 -7.50 -8.13
C ILE A 116 -7.88 -7.07 -9.56
N TYR A 117 -7.06 -7.52 -10.49
CA TYR A 117 -7.26 -7.32 -11.92
C TYR A 117 -7.70 -8.63 -12.56
N ASP A 118 -8.81 -8.57 -13.29
CA ASP A 118 -9.23 -9.70 -14.12
C ASP A 118 -8.19 -9.93 -15.22
N THR A 119 -7.89 -11.20 -15.47
CA THR A 119 -7.02 -11.58 -16.57
C THR A 119 -7.83 -11.50 -17.85
N ASN A 120 -7.36 -10.71 -18.81
CA ASN A 120 -7.90 -10.79 -20.16
C ASN A 120 -7.52 -12.16 -20.74
N VAL A 121 -8.50 -13.01 -20.92
CA VAL A 121 -8.34 -14.28 -21.64
C VAL A 121 -8.47 -13.98 -23.14
N LEU A 122 -7.72 -14.71 -23.98
CA LEU A 122 -7.72 -14.57 -25.45
C LEU A 122 -7.16 -13.25 -26.04
N GLY A 123 -6.05 -12.72 -25.51
CA GLY A 123 -5.19 -11.82 -26.28
C GLY A 123 -5.69 -10.37 -26.48
N PHE A 124 -6.84 -10.00 -25.93
CA PHE A 124 -7.34 -8.63 -25.96
C PHE A 124 -6.46 -7.73 -25.08
N LYS A 125 -5.56 -6.97 -25.72
CA LYS A 125 -4.84 -5.86 -25.09
C LYS A 125 -5.82 -4.70 -24.90
N GLY A 126 -6.26 -4.49 -23.67
CA GLY A 126 -7.23 -3.44 -23.34
C GLY A 126 -7.32 -3.21 -21.83
N PRO A 127 -8.12 -2.21 -21.41
CA PRO A 127 -8.40 -1.97 -20.00
C PRO A 127 -8.87 -3.25 -19.31
N ARG A 128 -8.29 -3.55 -18.14
CA ARG A 128 -8.70 -4.69 -17.31
C ARG A 128 -9.75 -4.24 -16.32
N LYS A 129 -10.74 -5.09 -16.07
CA LYS A 129 -11.65 -4.88 -14.94
C LYS A 129 -10.85 -4.92 -13.63
N MET A 130 -11.10 -3.95 -12.75
CA MET A 130 -10.38 -3.78 -11.50
C MET A 130 -11.37 -3.83 -10.34
N HIS A 131 -11.12 -4.72 -9.40
CA HIS A 131 -11.84 -4.83 -8.14
C HIS A 131 -10.98 -4.24 -7.02
N ILE A 132 -11.56 -3.37 -6.20
CA ILE A 132 -10.89 -2.80 -5.02
C ILE A 132 -11.69 -3.21 -3.79
N LEU A 133 -11.03 -3.85 -2.83
CA LEU A 133 -11.57 -4.18 -1.52
C LEU A 133 -10.89 -3.28 -0.50
N ILE A 134 -11.67 -2.64 0.35
CA ILE A 134 -11.19 -1.85 1.49
C ILE A 134 -11.94 -2.27 2.76
N PRO A 135 -11.32 -2.16 3.94
CA PRO A 135 -12.04 -2.41 5.18
C PRO A 135 -13.27 -1.52 5.31
N GLY A 136 -14.37 -2.10 5.75
CA GLY A 136 -15.60 -1.36 6.02
C GLY A 136 -15.41 -0.31 7.13
N ILE A 137 -16.22 0.74 7.06
CA ILE A 137 -16.28 1.76 8.11
C ILE A 137 -17.07 1.18 9.28
N TYR A 138 -16.48 1.21 10.47
CA TYR A 138 -17.07 0.65 11.69
C TYR A 138 -17.85 1.70 12.49
N ASP A 139 -17.30 2.90 12.59
CA ASP A 139 -17.93 4.04 13.25
C ASP A 139 -18.23 5.13 12.22
N VAL A 140 -19.51 5.43 12.04
CA VAL A 140 -19.99 6.44 11.08
C VAL A 140 -19.72 7.88 11.51
N ASN A 141 -19.43 8.12 12.79
CA ASN A 141 -19.17 9.44 13.33
C ASN A 141 -17.69 9.82 13.17
N THR A 142 -16.80 8.89 13.51
CA THR A 142 -15.34 9.07 13.38
C THR A 142 -14.80 8.61 12.03
N TYR A 143 -15.61 7.88 11.25
CA TYR A 143 -15.24 7.23 10.00
C TYR A 143 -14.05 6.27 10.14
N GLU A 144 -13.89 5.70 11.35
CA GLU A 144 -12.84 4.73 11.61
C GLU A 144 -13.10 3.43 10.87
N ARG A 145 -12.03 2.91 10.27
CA ARG A 145 -12.05 1.66 9.53
C ARG A 145 -11.99 0.49 10.50
N LYS A 146 -12.75 -0.57 10.23
CA LYS A 146 -12.58 -1.84 10.94
C LYS A 146 -11.18 -2.38 10.69
N SER A 147 -10.45 -2.69 11.77
CA SER A 147 -9.12 -3.28 11.64
C SER A 147 -9.22 -4.73 11.15
N ILE A 148 -8.56 -5.04 10.04
CA ILE A 148 -8.50 -6.40 9.47
C ILE A 148 -7.07 -6.92 9.62
N ARG A 149 -6.85 -7.86 10.54
CA ARG A 149 -5.56 -8.50 10.78
C ARG A 149 -5.62 -9.98 10.37
N PRO A 150 -4.85 -10.42 9.37
CA PRO A 150 -4.84 -11.82 8.99
C PRO A 150 -4.17 -12.66 10.08
N VAL A 151 -4.82 -13.75 10.48
CA VAL A 151 -4.22 -14.77 11.35
C VAL A 151 -3.30 -15.69 10.55
N ALA A 152 -2.30 -16.28 11.19
CA ALA A 152 -1.54 -17.34 10.56
C ALA A 152 -2.47 -18.53 10.30
N VAL A 153 -2.72 -18.86 9.02
CA VAL A 153 -3.46 -20.08 8.66
C VAL A 153 -2.58 -21.27 9.06
N GLY A 154 -2.88 -21.82 10.23
CA GLY A 154 -2.14 -22.92 10.83
C GLY A 154 -2.73 -23.50 12.13
N ILE A 155 -3.83 -22.97 12.67
CA ILE A 155 -4.39 -23.46 13.96
C ILE A 155 -5.84 -24.00 13.84
N TYR A 156 -6.55 -23.80 12.73
CA TYR A 156 -7.97 -24.23 12.59
C TYR A 156 -8.27 -25.15 11.39
N SER A 157 -7.33 -25.92 10.86
CA SER A 157 -7.63 -26.94 9.82
C SER A 157 -7.37 -28.39 10.25
N LYS A 158 -7.50 -28.67 11.55
CA LYS A 158 -7.51 -30.04 12.06
C LYS A 158 -8.68 -30.24 13.01
N TYR A 159 -9.90 -30.22 12.48
CA TYR A 159 -11.05 -31.00 12.95
C TYR A 159 -11.96 -31.22 11.74
#